data_AF-A0A803N2A4-F1
#
_entry.id   AF-A0A803N2A4-F1
#
_cell.length_a   1.000
_cell.length_b   1.000
_cell.length_c   1.000
_cell.angle_alpha   90.00
_cell.angle_beta   90.00
_cell.angle_gamma   90.00
#
_symmetry.space_group_name_H-M   'P 1'
#
loop_
_entity.id
_entity.type
_entity.pdbx_description
1 polymer ?
#
loop_
_entity_poly.entity_id
_entity_poly.type
_entity_poly.pdbx_seq_one_letter_code
_entity_poly.pdbx_strand_id
1 'polypeptide(L)'
;MNPDSITIIPDWNPNPNRRKTYTVKFFAETIDTVVTSTPAVARQWVHTLRYNHRRALYTSSLTIGLGVQWRPTFSPDSDTAATLQLCVDSDCLIFQLHHASSVPATLRKLLDDRVTFVGVHNGRDWRLLEESEHRLEVECLVDLAKKYGYGNWSMGEMAARMGADDVVKPYRLGVSNWEAYWLSDEQCFTTE
;
A
#
# COMPACT_ATOMS: atom_id res chain seq x y z
N MET A 1 -15.57 6.16 10.85
CA MET A 1 -14.77 7.30 10.32
C MET A 1 -15.57 8.55 10.53
N ASN A 2 -14.99 9.51 11.25
CA ASN A 2 -15.53 10.86 11.35
C ASN A 2 -15.27 11.58 10.01
N PRO A 3 -16.29 12.10 9.31
CA PRO A 3 -16.08 12.82 8.05
C PRO A 3 -15.30 14.15 8.21
N ASP A 4 -15.16 14.66 9.43
CA ASP A 4 -14.43 15.92 9.71
C ASP A 4 -12.91 15.72 9.86
N SER A 5 -12.42 14.49 9.99
CA SER A 5 -10.99 14.20 10.17
C SER A 5 -10.25 13.89 8.87
N ILE A 6 -10.98 13.66 7.77
CA ILE A 6 -10.42 13.22 6.48
C ILE A 6 -11.09 13.94 5.31
N THR A 7 -10.29 14.61 4.47
CA THR A 7 -10.74 15.23 3.21
C THR A 7 -9.92 14.69 2.04
N ILE A 8 -10.59 14.37 0.94
CA ILE A 8 -9.99 13.81 -0.28
C ILE A 8 -10.06 14.88 -1.37
N ILE A 9 -8.90 15.26 -1.90
CA ILE A 9 -8.81 16.16 -3.05
C ILE A 9 -8.23 15.36 -4.22
N PRO A 10 -9.04 14.97 -5.22
CA PRO A 10 -8.53 14.32 -6.42
C PRO A 10 -7.79 15.34 -7.28
N ASP A 11 -6.53 15.09 -7.60
CA ASP A 11 -5.79 15.85 -8.60
C ASP A 11 -6.15 15.30 -9.99
N TRP A 12 -6.98 16.04 -10.72
CA TRP A 12 -7.43 15.65 -12.05
C TRP A 12 -6.37 16.04 -13.09
N ASN A 13 -5.71 15.02 -13.65
CA ASN A 13 -4.80 15.21 -14.79
C ASN A 13 -5.43 14.62 -16.06
N PRO A 14 -5.83 15.45 -17.04
CA PRO A 14 -6.33 14.97 -18.33
C PRO A 14 -5.18 14.61 -19.28
N ASN A 15 -4.50 13.48 -19.08
CA ASN A 15 -3.63 12.89 -20.12
C ASN A 15 -3.13 11.46 -19.77
N PRO A 16 -2.63 10.67 -20.75
CA PRO A 16 -3.05 9.30 -21.09
C PRO A 16 -2.54 8.19 -20.14
N ASN A 17 -1.89 8.54 -19.03
CA ASN A 17 -1.36 7.58 -18.08
C ASN A 17 -2.41 7.29 -17.02
N ARG A 18 -2.72 6.01 -16.75
CA ARG A 18 -3.68 5.60 -15.73
C ARG A 18 -3.11 5.91 -14.34
N ARG A 19 -3.29 7.16 -13.91
CA ARG A 19 -2.84 7.73 -12.64
C ARG A 19 -3.97 8.54 -12.05
N LYS A 20 -4.21 8.35 -10.75
CA LYS A 20 -4.92 9.31 -9.89
C LYS A 20 -3.99 9.67 -8.75
N THR A 21 -3.99 10.94 -8.37
CA THR A 21 -3.32 11.38 -7.14
C THR A 21 -4.40 11.88 -6.20
N TYR A 22 -4.30 11.47 -4.95
CA TYR A 22 -5.21 11.83 -3.88
C TYR A 22 -4.38 12.46 -2.78
N THR A 23 -4.82 13.60 -2.28
CA THR A 23 -4.33 14.11 -1.01
C THR A 23 -5.36 13.76 0.05
N VAL A 24 -4.95 12.96 1.03
CA VAL A 24 -5.73 12.53 2.18
C VAL A 24 -5.27 13.34 3.38
N LYS A 25 -6.17 14.09 4.00
CA LYS A 25 -5.89 14.64 5.33
C LYS A 25 -6.12 13.57 6.37
N PHE A 26 -5.13 13.29 7.21
CA PHE A 26 -5.22 12.36 8.32
C PHE A 26 -4.83 13.10 9.59
N PHE A 27 -5.83 13.54 10.37
CA PHE A 27 -5.64 14.49 11.47
C PHE A 27 -4.96 15.80 11.00
N ALA A 28 -3.78 16.13 11.54
CA ALA A 28 -3.00 17.31 11.14
C ALA A 28 -2.04 17.03 9.97
N GLU A 29 -1.88 15.76 9.59
CA GLU A 29 -0.96 15.33 8.54
C GLU A 29 -1.66 15.22 7.20
N THR A 30 -0.87 15.37 6.13
CA THR A 30 -1.37 15.29 4.75
C THR A 30 -0.61 14.18 4.05
N ILE A 31 -1.32 13.11 3.69
CA ILE A 31 -0.78 11.95 2.98
C ILE A 31 -1.08 12.11 1.49
N ASP A 32 -0.03 12.07 0.67
CA ASP A 32 -0.14 12.10 -0.77
C ASP A 32 -0.08 10.67 -1.31
N THR A 33 -1.15 10.26 -1.98
CA THR A 33 -1.34 8.89 -2.47
C THR A 33 -1.43 8.87 -3.99
N VAL A 34 -0.50 8.16 -4.63
CA VAL A 34 -0.48 7.90 -6.07
C VAL A 34 -1.10 6.54 -6.35
N VAL A 35 -2.23 6.51 -7.06
CA VAL A 35 -2.87 5.27 -7.53
C VAL A 35 -2.60 5.10 -9.01
N THR A 36 -1.97 3.99 -9.39
CA THR A 36 -1.60 3.78 -10.80
C THR A 36 -1.44 2.31 -11.15
N SER A 37 -1.69 1.95 -12.40
CA SER A 37 -1.20 0.70 -12.99
C SER A 37 -0.07 0.94 -14.00
N THR A 38 0.36 2.20 -14.16
CA THR A 38 1.32 2.60 -15.19
C THR A 38 2.75 2.38 -14.69
N PRO A 39 3.56 1.53 -15.32
CA PRO A 39 4.91 1.22 -14.82
C PRO A 39 5.82 2.45 -14.73
N ALA A 40 5.70 3.40 -15.67
CA ALA A 40 6.48 4.64 -15.65
C ALA A 40 6.18 5.52 -14.41
N VAL A 41 4.93 5.54 -13.95
CA VAL A 41 4.52 6.31 -12.77
C VAL A 41 5.07 5.66 -11.50
N ALA A 42 4.94 4.33 -11.36
CA ALA A 42 5.54 3.60 -10.24
C ALA A 42 7.07 3.74 -10.21
N ARG A 43 7.73 3.70 -11.37
CA ARG A 43 9.18 3.97 -11.49
C ARG A 43 9.52 5.37 -10.97
N GLN A 44 8.78 6.38 -11.38
CA GLN A 44 9.01 7.76 -10.96
C GLN A 44 8.83 7.92 -9.45
N TRP A 45 7.78 7.32 -8.88
CA TRP A 45 7.54 7.32 -7.44
C TRP A 45 8.73 6.72 -6.66
N VAL A 46 9.25 5.56 -7.09
CA VAL A 46 10.42 4.94 -6.46
C VAL A 46 11.68 5.81 -6.57
N HIS A 47 11.87 6.52 -7.69
CA HIS A 47 12.99 7.47 -7.80
C HIS A 47 12.88 8.63 -6.82
N THR A 48 11.68 9.21 -6.67
CA THR A 48 11.41 10.27 -5.71
C THR A 48 11.66 9.78 -4.28
N LEU A 49 11.13 8.62 -3.92
CA LEU A 49 11.38 7.97 -2.62
C LEU A 49 12.88 7.82 -2.36
N ARG A 50 13.63 7.26 -3.31
CA ARG A 50 15.08 7.06 -3.14
C ARG A 50 15.84 8.36 -2.98
N TYR A 51 15.43 9.41 -3.69
CA TYR A 51 16.05 10.73 -3.59
C TYR A 51 15.78 11.36 -2.21
N ASN A 52 14.53 11.34 -1.76
CA ASN A 52 14.09 11.94 -0.50
C ASN A 52 14.65 11.19 0.71
N HIS A 53 14.69 9.85 0.65
CA HIS A 53 15.12 8.99 1.76
C HIS A 53 16.54 8.43 1.57
N ARG A 54 17.38 9.07 0.74
CA ARG A 54 18.75 8.60 0.44
C ARG A 54 19.59 8.31 1.68
N ARG A 55 19.43 9.12 2.74
CA ARG A 55 20.17 8.96 4.00
C ARG A 55 19.72 7.69 4.73
N ALA A 56 18.41 7.48 4.85
CA ALA A 56 17.85 6.30 5.51
C ALA A 56 18.16 5.02 4.75
N LEU A 57 18.18 5.07 3.41
CA LEU A 57 18.64 3.96 2.56
C LEU A 57 20.12 3.65 2.79
N TYR A 58 20.97 4.68 2.83
CA TYR A 58 22.40 4.51 3.09
C TYR A 58 22.66 3.88 4.46
N THR A 59 21.88 4.27 5.49
CA THR A 59 21.99 3.70 6.84
C THR A 59 21.17 2.44 7.06
N SER A 60 20.51 1.89 6.02
CA SER A 60 19.61 0.73 6.11
C SER A 60 18.56 0.86 7.23
N SER A 61 18.04 2.07 7.42
CA SER A 61 17.06 2.40 8.47
C SER A 61 15.70 2.82 7.90
N LEU A 62 15.50 2.67 6.58
CA LEU A 62 14.23 3.00 5.95
C LEU A 62 13.20 1.91 6.26
N THR A 63 12.05 2.34 6.79
CA THR A 63 10.87 1.49 6.99
C THR A 63 9.79 1.92 6.00
N ILE A 64 9.16 0.95 5.33
CA ILE A 64 8.06 1.20 4.39
C ILE A 64 6.86 0.35 4.82
N GLY A 65 5.70 0.97 5.01
CA GLY A 65 4.44 0.25 5.18
C GLY A 65 4.09 -0.50 3.90
N LEU A 66 3.78 -1.79 4.01
CA LEU A 66 3.40 -2.66 2.90
C LEU A 66 2.01 -3.25 3.16
N GLY A 67 1.15 -3.14 2.16
CA GLY A 67 -0.16 -3.77 2.15
C GLY A 67 -0.46 -4.41 0.81
N VAL A 68 -1.20 -5.52 0.83
CA VAL A 68 -1.71 -6.18 -0.37
C VAL A 68 -3.22 -6.30 -0.26
N GLN A 69 -3.91 -6.02 -1.36
CA GLN A 69 -5.34 -6.29 -1.48
C GLN A 69 -5.61 -7.12 -2.73
N TRP A 70 -6.64 -7.95 -2.64
CA TRP A 70 -7.08 -8.86 -3.68
C TRP A 70 -8.60 -8.90 -3.70
N ARG A 71 -9.18 -9.42 -4.77
CA ARG A 71 -10.61 -9.73 -4.80
C ARG A 71 -10.80 -11.16 -4.27
N PRO A 72 -11.53 -11.37 -3.17
CA PRO A 72 -11.81 -12.71 -2.69
C PRO A 72 -12.62 -13.51 -3.73
N THR A 73 -12.19 -14.73 -4.00
CA THR A 73 -12.92 -15.69 -4.84
C THR A 73 -13.47 -16.83 -3.99
N PHE A 74 -14.34 -17.67 -4.57
CA PHE A 74 -14.85 -18.86 -3.89
C PHE A 74 -13.77 -19.93 -3.67
N SER A 75 -12.60 -19.80 -4.29
CA SER A 75 -11.46 -20.69 -4.13
C SER A 75 -10.27 -19.86 -3.65
N PRO A 76 -10.00 -19.80 -2.33
CA PRO A 76 -8.94 -18.96 -1.78
C PRO A 76 -7.53 -19.21 -2.36
N ASP A 77 -7.29 -20.42 -2.87
CA ASP A 77 -6.04 -20.80 -3.57
C ASP A 77 -5.91 -20.16 -4.96
N SER A 78 -6.99 -19.59 -5.49
CA SER A 78 -7.02 -18.85 -6.75
C SER A 78 -6.94 -17.33 -6.55
N ASP A 79 -6.92 -16.85 -5.30
CA ASP A 79 -6.80 -15.43 -5.02
C ASP A 79 -5.40 -14.94 -5.43
N THR A 80 -5.32 -13.78 -6.09
CA THR A 80 -4.05 -13.19 -6.54
C THR A 80 -3.98 -11.72 -6.13
N ALA A 81 -2.76 -11.20 -5.92
CA ALA A 81 -2.57 -9.81 -5.55
C ALA A 81 -3.13 -8.86 -6.63
N ALA A 82 -4.15 -8.08 -6.28
CA ALA A 82 -4.72 -7.06 -7.18
C ALA A 82 -3.99 -5.72 -7.06
N THR A 83 -3.48 -5.41 -5.86
CA THR A 83 -2.72 -4.19 -5.59
C THR A 83 -1.49 -4.47 -4.71
N LEU A 84 -0.45 -3.68 -4.91
CA LEU A 84 0.67 -3.51 -3.97
C LEU A 84 0.63 -2.08 -3.44
N GLN A 85 0.62 -1.92 -2.13
CA GLN A 85 0.53 -0.63 -1.44
C GLN A 85 1.83 -0.41 -0.68
N LEU A 86 2.46 0.73 -0.91
CA LEU A 86 3.71 1.11 -0.26
C LEU A 86 3.58 2.52 0.30
N CYS A 87 3.85 2.70 1.58
CA CYS A 87 3.76 4.00 2.25
C CYS A 87 5.03 4.30 3.04
N VAL A 88 5.56 5.51 2.88
CA VAL A 88 6.69 6.02 3.66
C VAL A 88 6.39 7.45 4.08
N ASP A 89 6.50 7.73 5.38
CA ASP A 89 6.06 8.99 5.98
C ASP A 89 4.64 9.36 5.53
N SER A 90 4.49 10.36 4.67
CA SER A 90 3.21 10.81 4.12
C SER A 90 3.11 10.67 2.60
N ASP A 91 3.90 9.77 1.99
CA ASP A 91 3.89 9.48 0.55
C ASP A 91 3.58 8.00 0.30
N CYS A 92 2.49 7.73 -0.39
CA CYS A 92 1.95 6.40 -0.64
C CYS A 92 1.80 6.11 -2.13
N LEU A 93 2.06 4.86 -2.51
CA LEU A 93 1.81 4.30 -3.83
C LEU A 93 0.84 3.13 -3.71
N ILE A 94 -0.30 3.22 -4.39
CA ILE A 94 -1.17 2.07 -4.68
C ILE A 94 -0.92 1.65 -6.13
N PHE A 95 -0.11 0.61 -6.30
CA PHE A 95 0.18 0.03 -7.60
C PHE A 95 -0.81 -1.09 -7.94
N GLN A 96 -1.70 -0.85 -8.91
CA GLN A 96 -2.73 -1.80 -9.31
C GLN A 96 -2.15 -2.92 -10.19
N LEU A 97 -1.57 -3.94 -9.54
CA LEU A 97 -0.92 -5.11 -10.15
C LEU A 97 -1.78 -5.82 -11.20
N HIS A 98 -3.08 -6.04 -10.91
CA HIS A 98 -4.01 -6.70 -11.82
C HIS A 98 -4.09 -6.02 -13.20
N HIS A 99 -3.80 -4.72 -13.25
CA HIS A 99 -3.92 -3.90 -14.44
C HIS A 99 -2.58 -3.44 -15.01
N ALA A 100 -1.48 -3.79 -14.33
CA ALA A 100 -0.16 -3.37 -14.72
C ALA A 100 0.35 -4.29 -15.82
N SER A 101 0.81 -3.73 -16.94
CA SER A 101 1.44 -4.52 -18.00
C SER A 101 2.78 -5.13 -17.56
N SER A 102 3.41 -4.55 -16.55
CA SER A 102 4.66 -5.03 -15.95
C SER A 102 4.96 -4.29 -14.65
N VAL A 103 5.86 -4.85 -13.85
CA VAL A 103 6.42 -4.16 -12.67
C VAL A 103 7.81 -3.61 -13.02
N PRO A 104 8.08 -2.31 -12.82
CA PRO A 104 9.39 -1.74 -13.09
C PRO A 104 10.51 -2.42 -12.31
N ALA A 105 11.66 -2.63 -12.95
CA ALA A 105 12.87 -3.16 -12.30
C ALA A 105 13.30 -2.35 -11.08
N THR A 106 13.07 -1.02 -11.08
CA THR A 106 13.36 -0.15 -9.94
C THR A 106 12.49 -0.46 -8.71
N LEU A 107 11.23 -0.83 -8.94
CA LEU A 107 10.32 -1.24 -7.87
C LEU A 107 10.69 -2.63 -7.36
N ARG A 108 10.98 -3.59 -8.25
CA ARG A 108 11.48 -4.92 -7.85
C ARG A 108 12.75 -4.81 -6.99
N LYS A 109 13.70 -3.99 -7.42
CA LYS A 109 14.92 -3.72 -6.65
C LYS A 109 14.65 -3.04 -5.30
N LEU A 110 13.59 -2.23 -5.18
CA LEU A 110 13.22 -1.67 -3.88
C LEU A 110 12.74 -2.76 -2.91
N LEU A 111 12.00 -3.76 -3.41
CA LEU A 111 11.50 -4.89 -2.62
C LEU A 111 12.62 -5.88 -2.23
N ASP A 112 13.71 -5.91 -2.99
CA ASP A 112 14.92 -6.74 -2.82
C ASP A 112 16.13 -5.93 -2.28
N ASP A 113 15.91 -4.70 -1.83
CA ASP A 113 16.94 -3.91 -1.14
C ASP A 113 16.84 -4.14 0.38
N ARG A 114 17.87 -3.71 1.11
CA ARG A 114 17.90 -3.68 2.59
C ARG A 114 16.94 -2.61 3.19
N VAL A 115 15.68 -2.71 2.84
CA VAL A 115 14.56 -1.92 3.34
C VAL A 115 13.71 -2.82 4.22
N THR A 116 13.27 -2.33 5.37
CA THR A 116 12.32 -3.07 6.20
C THR A 116 10.91 -2.72 5.77
N PHE A 117 10.18 -3.69 5.24
CA PHE A 117 8.75 -3.56 5.01
C PHE A 117 7.99 -3.98 6.26
N VAL A 118 6.93 -3.25 6.61
CA VAL A 118 6.11 -3.53 7.77
C VAL A 118 4.65 -3.67 7.38
N GLY A 119 3.96 -4.63 7.97
CA GLY A 119 2.52 -4.82 7.79
C GLY A 119 1.91 -5.49 9.02
N VAL A 120 0.58 -5.66 9.00
CA VAL A 120 -0.16 -6.36 10.06
C VAL A 120 -0.83 -7.57 9.44
N HIS A 121 -0.59 -8.77 9.99
CA HIS A 121 -1.12 -10.03 9.44
C HIS A 121 -0.75 -10.31 7.98
N ASN A 122 0.47 -9.95 7.60
CA ASN A 122 1.02 -9.99 6.24
C ASN A 122 1.48 -11.39 5.75
N GLY A 123 1.20 -12.46 6.50
CA GLY A 123 1.57 -13.82 6.08
C GLY A 123 0.95 -14.23 4.74
N ARG A 124 -0.23 -13.68 4.42
CA ARG A 124 -0.90 -13.88 3.14
C ARG A 124 -0.36 -12.95 2.05
N ASP A 125 0.00 -11.72 2.41
CA ASP A 125 0.50 -10.70 1.48
C ASP A 125 1.75 -11.18 0.73
N TRP A 126 2.73 -11.74 1.45
CA TRP A 126 3.93 -12.32 0.85
C TRP A 126 3.59 -13.39 -0.20
N ARG A 127 2.72 -14.33 0.15
CA ARG A 127 2.32 -15.44 -0.75
C ARG A 127 1.59 -14.94 -1.98
N LEU A 128 0.66 -14.01 -1.81
CA LEU A 128 -0.11 -13.42 -2.92
C LEU A 128 0.78 -12.67 -3.90
N LEU A 129 1.83 -12.00 -3.41
CA LEU A 129 2.81 -11.29 -4.25
C LEU A 129 3.69 -12.27 -5.03
N GLU A 130 4.21 -13.31 -4.37
CA GLU A 130 5.07 -14.32 -4.98
C GLU A 130 4.32 -15.16 -6.03
N GLU A 131 3.08 -15.57 -5.72
CA GLU A 131 2.23 -16.39 -6.61
C GLU A 131 1.51 -15.55 -7.69
N SER A 132 1.58 -14.22 -7.63
CA SER A 132 1.01 -13.36 -8.67
C SER A 132 1.67 -13.55 -10.04
N GLU A 133 1.00 -13.12 -11.10
CA GLU A 133 1.57 -13.07 -12.46
C GLU A 133 2.93 -12.33 -12.50
N HIS A 134 3.08 -11.34 -11.62
CA HIS A 134 4.28 -10.52 -11.54
C HIS A 134 5.40 -11.13 -10.69
N ARG A 135 5.15 -12.18 -9.89
CA ARG A 135 6.14 -12.87 -9.04
C ARG A 135 7.03 -11.89 -8.27
N LEU A 136 6.43 -11.18 -7.32
CA LEU A 136 7.11 -10.17 -6.53
C LEU A 136 7.61 -10.78 -5.23
N GLU A 137 8.92 -10.73 -5.06
CA GLU A 137 9.61 -11.16 -3.83
C GLU A 137 9.87 -9.92 -2.96
N VAL A 138 9.68 -10.07 -1.65
CA VAL A 138 9.94 -9.02 -0.65
C VAL A 138 10.93 -9.58 0.36
N GLU A 139 12.15 -9.04 0.38
CA GLU A 139 13.26 -9.61 1.17
C GLU A 139 12.99 -9.55 2.68
N CYS A 140 12.50 -8.41 3.17
CA CYS A 140 12.30 -8.19 4.61
C CYS A 140 10.91 -7.64 4.90
N LEU A 141 9.94 -8.54 5.17
CA LEU A 141 8.58 -8.19 5.56
C LEU A 141 8.30 -8.57 7.01
N VAL A 142 8.11 -7.56 7.87
CA VAL A 142 7.92 -7.70 9.31
C VAL A 142 6.44 -7.56 9.67
N ASP A 143 5.88 -8.59 10.31
CA ASP A 143 4.56 -8.53 10.92
C ASP A 143 4.63 -7.79 12.27
N LEU A 144 4.05 -6.60 12.34
CA LEU A 144 4.10 -5.77 13.54
C LEU A 144 3.33 -6.38 14.71
N ALA A 145 2.17 -7.00 14.45
CA ALA A 145 1.37 -7.63 15.51
C ALA A 145 2.15 -8.78 16.17
N LYS A 146 2.86 -9.59 15.37
CA LYS A 146 3.75 -10.63 15.90
C LYS A 146 4.95 -10.05 16.63
N LYS A 147 5.62 -9.05 16.04
CA LYS A 147 6.83 -8.43 16.62
C LYS A 147 6.60 -7.85 18.01
N TYR A 148 5.43 -7.27 18.25
CA TYR A 148 5.08 -6.66 19.54
C TYR A 148 4.24 -7.56 20.45
N GLY A 149 3.94 -8.79 20.05
CA GLY A 149 3.18 -9.74 20.87
C GLY A 149 1.70 -9.39 21.01
N TYR A 150 1.11 -8.69 20.03
CA TYR A 150 -0.30 -8.29 20.03
C TYR A 150 -1.26 -9.39 19.54
N GLY A 151 -0.74 -10.56 19.14
CA GLY A 151 -1.58 -11.69 18.74
C GLY A 151 -2.39 -11.39 17.48
N ASN A 152 -3.71 -11.38 17.58
CA ASN A 152 -4.66 -11.18 16.46
C ASN A 152 -5.15 -9.75 16.33
N TRP A 153 -4.39 -8.77 16.84
CA TRP A 153 -4.76 -7.36 16.68
C TRP A 153 -4.78 -6.98 15.21
N SER A 154 -5.94 -6.49 14.78
CA SER A 154 -6.14 -5.82 13.52
C SER A 154 -5.33 -4.52 13.45
N MET A 155 -5.16 -4.02 12.22
CA MET A 155 -4.57 -2.71 11.97
C MET A 155 -5.28 -1.58 12.73
N GLY A 156 -6.62 -1.66 12.87
CA GLY A 156 -7.40 -0.69 13.64
C GLY A 156 -7.10 -0.73 15.14
N GLU A 157 -6.94 -1.92 15.73
CA GLU A 157 -6.54 -2.05 17.14
C GLU A 157 -5.13 -1.52 17.38
N MET A 158 -4.21 -1.74 16.44
CA MET A 158 -2.87 -1.16 16.49
C MET A 158 -2.89 0.37 16.34
N ALA A 159 -3.71 0.89 15.41
CA ALA A 159 -3.88 2.33 15.20
C ALA A 159 -4.47 3.01 16.45
N ALA A 160 -5.51 2.43 17.05
CA ALA A 160 -6.09 2.88 18.32
C ALA A 160 -5.04 2.94 19.44
N ARG A 161 -4.18 1.91 19.56
CA ARG A 161 -3.09 1.91 20.54
C ARG A 161 -2.07 3.04 20.33
N MET A 162 -1.96 3.57 19.11
CA MET A 162 -1.11 4.70 18.74
C MET A 162 -1.84 6.06 18.84
N GLY A 163 -3.09 6.09 19.33
CA GLY A 163 -3.89 7.31 19.49
C GLY A 163 -4.72 7.67 18.26
N ALA A 164 -4.90 6.74 17.33
CA ALA A 164 -5.72 6.90 16.13
C ALA A 164 -7.00 6.05 16.24
N ASP A 165 -7.76 6.24 17.32
CA ASP A 165 -8.94 5.43 17.68
C ASP A 165 -10.07 5.46 16.64
N ASP A 166 -10.11 6.50 15.80
CA ASP A 166 -11.11 6.67 14.74
C ASP A 166 -10.79 5.89 13.44
N VAL A 167 -9.61 5.26 13.37
CA VAL A 167 -9.16 4.49 12.21
C VAL A 167 -9.73 3.08 12.27
N VAL A 168 -10.82 2.90 11.55
CA VAL A 168 -11.44 1.59 11.36
C VAL A 168 -11.36 1.26 9.88
N LYS A 169 -10.84 0.07 9.55
CA LYS A 169 -10.98 -0.51 8.21
C LYS A 169 -12.29 -1.31 8.13
N PRO A 170 -13.33 -0.82 7.44
CA PRO A 170 -14.57 -1.56 7.26
C PRO A 170 -14.32 -2.91 6.60
N TYR A 171 -14.86 -3.98 7.19
CA TYR A 171 -14.76 -5.33 6.63
C TYR A 171 -15.18 -5.39 5.15
N ARG A 172 -16.26 -4.67 4.79
CA ARG A 172 -16.77 -4.58 3.40
C ARG A 172 -15.74 -4.09 2.39
N LEU A 173 -14.77 -3.28 2.82
CA LEU A 173 -13.70 -2.78 1.96
C LEU A 173 -12.60 -3.82 1.79
N GLY A 174 -12.24 -4.56 2.84
CA GLY A 174 -11.30 -5.68 2.75
C GLY A 174 -11.75 -6.77 1.77
N VAL A 175 -13.06 -6.97 1.61
CA VAL A 175 -13.63 -7.95 0.66
C VAL A 175 -14.18 -7.33 -0.62
N SER A 176 -13.91 -6.05 -0.87
CA SER A 176 -14.42 -5.33 -2.04
C SER A 176 -13.69 -5.73 -3.33
N ASN A 177 -14.17 -5.21 -4.47
CA ASN A 177 -13.53 -5.46 -5.75
C ASN A 177 -12.27 -4.60 -5.92
N TRP A 178 -11.12 -5.09 -5.45
CA TRP A 178 -9.81 -4.45 -5.63
C TRP A 178 -9.24 -4.57 -7.06
N GLU A 179 -9.88 -5.37 -7.91
CA GLU A 179 -9.59 -5.44 -9.35
C GLU A 179 -10.34 -4.37 -10.15
N ALA A 180 -11.11 -3.48 -9.49
CA ALA A 180 -11.82 -2.41 -10.19
C ALA A 180 -10.85 -1.52 -10.98
N TYR A 181 -11.25 -1.15 -12.21
CA TYR A 181 -10.41 -0.30 -13.06
C TYR A 181 -10.13 1.05 -12.38
N TRP A 182 -11.13 1.59 -11.70
CA TRP A 182 -10.98 2.72 -10.78
C TRP A 182 -11.36 2.26 -9.38
N LEU A 183 -10.41 2.33 -8.45
CA LEU A 183 -10.71 2.17 -7.04
C LEU A 183 -11.60 3.33 -6.58
N SER A 184 -12.51 3.04 -5.64
CA SER A 184 -13.29 4.07 -4.97
C SER A 184 -12.42 4.87 -4.01
N ASP A 185 -12.87 6.07 -3.67
CA ASP A 185 -12.15 6.92 -2.71
C ASP A 185 -11.99 6.24 -1.34
N GLU A 186 -12.96 5.43 -0.92
CA GLU A 186 -12.87 4.61 0.29
C GLU A 186 -11.82 3.49 0.19
N GLN A 187 -11.66 2.88 -1.00
CA GLN A 187 -10.60 1.90 -1.24
C GLN A 187 -9.22 2.55 -1.25
N CYS A 188 -9.09 3.77 -1.77
CA CYS A 188 -7.83 4.51 -1.72
C CYS A 188 -7.45 4.95 -0.30
N PHE A 189 -8.43 5.14 0.59
CA PHE A 189 -8.21 5.60 1.96
C PHE A 189 -7.87 4.47 2.94
N THR A 190 -8.45 3.28 2.78
CA THR A 190 -8.29 2.16 3.74
C THR A 190 -6.97 1.38 3.64
N THR A 191 -6.02 1.95 2.90
CA THR A 191 -4.67 1.42 2.69
C THR A 191 -3.64 2.07 3.62
N GLU A 192 -4.06 3.07 4.40
CA GLU A 192 -3.23 3.93 5.25
C GLU A 192 -3.43 3.61 6.74
#